data_AF-A0A931WW74-F1
#
_entry.id   AF-A0A931WW74-F1
#
_cell.length_a   1.000
_cell.length_b   1.000
_cell.length_c   1.000
_cell.angle_alpha   90.00
_cell.angle_beta   90.00
_cell.angle_gamma   90.00
#
_symmetry.space_group_name_H-M   'P 1'
#
loop_
_entity.id
_entity.type
_entity.pdbx_description
1 polymer ?
#
loop_
_entity_poly.entity_id
_entity_poly.type
_entity_poly.pdbx_seq_one_letter_code
_entity_poly.pdbx_strand_id
1 'polypeptide(L)' 'MNPPSSNFPRHVAIIMDGNGRWAEERGLPRIHGHQKGAERIRDVIRTATEIGIGYLTLYAFSKEN' A
#
# COMPACT_ATOMS: atom_id res chain seq x y z
N MET A 1 5.04 -13.43 -30.32
CA MET A 1 3.75 -12.74 -30.06
C MET A 1 3.94 -11.93 -28.79
N ASN A 2 3.75 -10.61 -28.85
CA ASN A 2 3.69 -9.80 -27.64
C ASN A 2 2.34 -10.08 -26.95
N PRO A 3 2.29 -10.36 -25.64
CA PRO A 3 1.02 -10.48 -24.94
C PRO A 3 0.24 -9.16 -25.10
N PRO A 4 -1.11 -9.19 -25.11
CA PRO A 4 -1.90 -7.95 -25.11
C PRO A 4 -1.37 -7.08 -23.99
N SER A 5 -0.98 -5.84 -24.33
CA SER A 5 -0.48 -4.87 -23.37
C SER A 5 -1.41 -4.87 -22.16
N SER A 6 -0.92 -5.35 -21.01
CA SER A 6 -1.71 -5.32 -19.78
C SER A 6 -2.15 -3.86 -19.62
N ASN A 7 -3.45 -3.61 -19.54
CA ASN A 7 -4.01 -2.26 -19.39
C ASN A 7 -3.63 -1.58 -18.06
N PHE A 8 -2.74 -2.21 -17.28
CA PHE A 8 -2.25 -1.71 -16.02
C PHE A 8 -1.03 -0.79 -16.21
N PRO A 9 -0.90 0.25 -15.37
CA PRO A 9 0.25 1.14 -15.40
C PRO A 9 1.54 0.38 -15.07
N ARG A 10 2.64 0.77 -15.71
CA ARG A 10 3.96 0.20 -15.39
C ARG A 10 4.44 0.56 -13.99
N HIS A 11 4.00 1.71 -13.46
CA HIS A 11 4.39 2.22 -12.15
C HIS A 11 3.19 2.77 -11.40
N VAL A 12 3.00 2.32 -10.16
CA VAL A 12 2.00 2.84 -9.22
C VAL A 12 2.70 3.41 -7.99
N ALA A 13 2.29 4.60 -7.56
CA ALA A 13 2.68 5.16 -6.27
C ALA A 13 1.47 5.22 -5.34
N ILE A 14 1.62 4.78 -4.09
CA ILE A 14 0.55 4.71 -3.09
C ILE A 14 0.97 5.50 -1.86
N ILE A 15 0.12 6.42 -1.44
CA ILE A 15 0.21 7.08 -0.13
C ILE A 15 -0.61 6.25 0.86
N MET A 16 0.05 5.65 1.85
CA MET A 16 -0.62 4.80 2.83
C MET A 16 -1.17 5.62 4.00
N ASP A 17 -2.16 6.46 3.71
CA ASP A 17 -2.86 7.27 4.71
C ASP A 17 -3.97 6.48 5.45
N GLY A 18 -4.44 7.03 6.57
CA GLY A 18 -5.62 6.55 7.29
C GLY A 18 -5.35 5.55 8.40
N ASN A 19 -4.11 5.06 8.55
CA ASN A 19 -3.75 4.12 9.62
C ASN A 19 -4.05 4.67 11.03
N GLY A 20 -3.73 5.94 11.28
CA GLY A 20 -4.04 6.60 12.56
C GLY A 20 -5.54 6.74 12.82
N ARG A 21 -6.30 7.22 11.82
CA ARG A 21 -7.76 7.36 11.90
C ARG A 21 -8.45 6.00 12.13
N TRP A 22 -7.99 4.96 11.44
CA TRP A 22 -8.49 3.59 11.61
C TRP A 22 -8.34 3.09 13.06
N ALA A 23 -7.23 3.43 13.72
CA ALA A 23 -6.99 3.07 15.11
C ALA A 23 -7.86 3.89 16.06
N GLU A 24 -7.96 5.21 15.83
CA GLU A 24 -8.79 6.14 16.63
C GLU A 24 -10.27 5.76 16.60
N GLU A 25 -10.84 5.45 15.43
CA GLU A 25 -12.22 4.97 15.27
C GLU A 25 -12.51 3.67 16.04
N ARG A 26 -11.47 2.93 16.44
CA ARG A 26 -11.56 1.68 17.19
C ARG A 26 -11.15 1.82 18.66
N GLY A 27 -10.88 3.05 19.12
CA GLY A 27 -10.37 3.29 20.48
C GLY A 27 -8.98 2.69 20.72
N LEU A 28 -8.21 2.44 19.66
CA LEU A 28 -6.88 1.84 19.72
C LEU A 28 -5.78 2.92 19.65
N PRO A 29 -4.62 2.69 20.29
CA PRO A 29 -3.44 3.54 20.09
C PRO A 29 -2.99 3.55 18.61
N ARG A 30 -2.55 4.71 18.10
CA ARG A 30 -2.12 4.90 16.70
C ARG A 30 -1.10 3.87 16.19
N ILE A 31 -0.24 3.34 17.08
CA ILE A 31 0.72 2.27 16.75
C ILE A 31 0.05 1.01 16.19
N HIS A 32 -1.16 0.66 16.63
CA HIS A 32 -1.92 -0.47 16.09
C HIS A 32 -2.35 -0.21 14.64
N GLY A 33 -2.68 1.04 14.33
CA GLY A 33 -2.93 1.48 12.97
C GLY A 33 -1.71 1.29 12.08
N HIS A 34 -0.52 1.69 12.55
CA HIS A 34 0.73 1.48 11.82
C HIS A 34 1.05 -0.01 11.61
N GLN A 35 0.85 -0.84 12.64
CA GLN A 35 1.02 -2.29 12.53
C GLN A 35 0.07 -2.89 11.48
N LYS A 36 -1.19 -2.47 11.46
CA LYS A 36 -2.14 -2.89 10.41
C LYS A 36 -1.78 -2.38 9.04
N GLY A 37 -1.32 -1.13 8.90
CA GLY A 37 -0.78 -0.62 7.65
C GLY A 37 0.37 -1.47 7.12
N ALA A 38 1.32 -1.83 7.99
CA ALA A 38 2.46 -2.68 7.64
C ALA A 38 2.05 -4.09 7.20
N GLU A 39 1.03 -4.69 7.82
CA GLU A 39 0.49 -5.97 7.38
C GLU A 39 -0.09 -5.90 5.95
N ARG A 40 -0.74 -4.79 5.59
CA ARG A 40 -1.36 -4.61 4.26
C ARG A 40 -0.40 -4.38 3.12
N ILE A 41 0.83 -3.94 3.41
CA ILE A 41 1.89 -3.85 2.40
C ILE A 41 2.07 -5.19 1.68
N ARG A 42 2.00 -6.32 2.39
CA ARG A 42 2.17 -7.65 1.79
C ARG A 42 1.09 -7.97 0.76
N ASP A 43 -0.16 -7.62 1.08
CA ASP A 43 -1.29 -7.84 0.18
C ASP A 43 -1.15 -6.95 -1.08
N VAL A 44 -0.75 -5.69 -0.91
CA VAL A 44 -0.53 -4.74 -2.02
C VAL A 44 0.59 -5.23 -2.94
N ILE A 45 1.73 -5.65 -2.39
CA ILE A 45 2.86 -6.17 -3.18
C ILE A 45 2.45 -7.43 -3.94
N ARG A 46 1.75 -8.35 -3.28
CA ARG A 46 1.26 -9.58 -3.91
C ARG A 46 0.35 -9.26 -5.10
N THR A 47 -0.65 -8.41 -4.91
CA THR A 47 -1.57 -8.01 -5.99
C THR A 47 -0.85 -7.27 -7.12
N ALA A 48 0.07 -6.35 -6.80
CA ALA A 48 0.85 -5.64 -7.81
C ALA A 48 1.67 -6.62 -8.67
N THR A 49 2.23 -7.66 -8.05
CA THR A 49 2.97 -8.72 -8.75
C THR A 49 2.04 -9.56 -9.64
N GLU A 50 0.89 -9.99 -9.11
CA GLU A 50 -0.09 -10.83 -9.82
C GLU A 50 -0.66 -10.15 -11.07
N ILE A 51 -0.87 -8.82 -11.02
CA ILE A 51 -1.42 -8.05 -12.16
C ILE A 51 -0.34 -7.47 -13.08
N GLY A 52 0.95 -7.70 -12.79
CA GLY A 52 2.06 -7.29 -13.65
C GLY A 52 2.49 -5.82 -13.53
N ILE A 53 2.29 -5.18 -12.38
CA ILE A 53 2.87 -3.85 -12.11
C ILE A 53 4.39 -3.99 -11.97
N GLY A 54 5.14 -3.33 -12.85
CA GLY A 54 6.61 -3.39 -12.86
C GLY A 54 7.27 -2.59 -11.75
N TYR A 55 6.66 -1.51 -11.29
CA TYR A 55 7.20 -0.62 -10.26
C TYR A 55 6.12 -0.21 -9.26
N LEU A 56 6.44 -0.30 -7.96
CA LEU A 56 5.54 0.09 -6.88
C LEU A 56 6.30 0.99 -5.90
N THR A 57 5.81 2.23 -5.68
CA THR A 57 6.32 3.15 -4.66
C THR A 57 5.30 3.25 -3.53
N LEU A 58 5.72 2.99 -2.30
CA LEU A 58 4.86 3.07 -1.12
C LEU A 58 5.36 4.18 -0.19
N TYR A 59 4.53 5.18 0.05
CA TYR A 59 4.78 6.18 1.08
C TYR A 59 4.16 5.71 2.41
N ALA A 60 4.99 5.01 3.20
CA ALA A 60 4.59 4.33 4.42
C ALA A 60 4.82 5.13 5.71
N PHE A 61 5.86 5.96 5.72
CA PHE A 61 6.28 6.78 6.85
C PHE A 61 6.85 8.10 6.32
N SER A 62 6.39 9.21 6.88
CA SER A 62 7.00 10.53 6.68
C SER A 62 7.98 10.80 7.84
N LYS A 63 8.98 11.67 7.61
CA LYS A 63 9.84 12.20 8.69
C LYS A 63 9.11 13.12 9.66
N GLU A 64 7.88 13.50 9.34
CA GLU A 64 7.07 14.50 10.04
C GLU A 64 5.96 13.87 10.90
N ASN A 65 5.88 12.53 10.93
CA ASN A 65 4.97 11.74 11.78
C ASN A 65 5.59 11.36 13.12
#